data_AF-A0A836T627-F1
#
_entry.id   AF-A0A836T627-F1
#
_cell.length_a   1.000
_cell.length_b   1.000
_cell.length_c   1.000
_cell.angle_alpha   90.00
_cell.angle_beta   90.00
_cell.angle_gamma   90.00
#
_symmetry.space_group_name_H-M   'P 1'
#
loop_
_entity.id
_entity.type
_entity.pdbx_description
1 polymer ?
#
loop_
_entity_poly.entity_id
_entity_poly.type
_entity_poly.pdbx_seq_one_letter_code
_entity_poly.pdbx_strand_id
1 'polypeptide(L)'
;MNKLRDLVDKIKPHFSKGGKLEKLESTFDAFETFLFVPNTVAKTGSHIRDSIDLKRVMILVVVAAIPAMFFGMWNIGFQHYSALGKEATFWTQMGYGAFKFIPLLVVSYVVGLGIEFAFAQSRGHEVNEGYLVSGFLIPLIVPPDLPLWMLAVSVAFAVIFGKEVFGGTGMNVFNPALLSRAFLFFAYPSYMSGDKVWIAADGVTQATPLGTALTYTGDNLSADIPSFYDMFIGIMPGSVGETSALMILIGAVILLFTRMASWRIMLSILIGGYVMGWIFNMVGSNPYMDLPPHYHFVMGGFAFGMVFMATDPVSAAQTNRGKWIYGFLIGFFAVLLRVVNPAYPEGMMLAILLMNAFSSLIDYYVIEANVKKRLKRLKLRKA
;
A
#
# COMPACT_ATOMS: atom_id res chain seq x y z
N MET A 1 -22.35 29.33 -14.78
CA MET A 1 -21.16 28.54 -15.18
C MET A 1 -19.99 29.03 -14.34
N ASN A 2 -19.20 28.11 -13.80
CA ASN A 2 -18.31 28.35 -12.66
C ASN A 2 -17.22 29.37 -12.98
N LYS A 3 -17.11 30.46 -12.20
CA LYS A 3 -16.05 31.48 -12.30
C LYS A 3 -14.63 30.88 -12.36
N LEU A 4 -14.44 29.72 -11.72
CA LEU A 4 -13.20 28.94 -11.76
C LEU A 4 -12.88 28.38 -13.16
N ARG A 5 -13.88 27.94 -13.93
CA ARG A 5 -13.67 27.39 -15.28
C ARG A 5 -13.25 28.49 -16.25
N ASP A 6 -13.93 29.63 -16.20
CA ASP A 6 -13.60 30.79 -17.03
C ASP A 6 -12.18 31.33 -16.74
N LEU A 7 -11.70 31.16 -15.51
CA LEU A 7 -10.36 31.57 -15.09
C LEU A 7 -9.29 30.63 -15.64
N VAL A 8 -9.52 29.32 -15.57
CA VAL A 8 -8.63 28.30 -16.17
C VAL A 8 -8.59 28.43 -17.70
N ASP A 9 -9.75 28.61 -18.35
CA ASP A 9 -9.85 28.74 -19.81
C ASP A 9 -9.13 30.00 -20.34
N LYS A 10 -9.03 31.07 -19.54
CA LYS A 10 -8.24 32.27 -19.88
C LYS A 10 -6.73 32.05 -19.79
N ILE A 11 -6.28 31.16 -18.93
CA ILE A 11 -4.85 30.89 -18.70
C ILE A 11 -4.33 29.83 -19.69
N LYS A 12 -5.19 28.89 -20.09
CA LYS A 12 -4.88 27.78 -21.01
C LYS A 12 -4.10 28.16 -22.28
N PRO A 13 -4.40 29.27 -22.99
CA PRO A 13 -3.68 29.66 -24.21
C PRO A 13 -2.18 29.93 -24.00
N HIS A 14 -1.75 30.24 -22.77
CA HIS A 14 -0.34 30.45 -22.46
C HIS A 14 0.46 29.15 -22.37
N PHE A 15 -0.22 28.02 -22.14
CA PHE A 15 0.35 26.69 -21.94
C PHE A 15 0.15 25.76 -23.14
N SER A 16 -0.80 26.06 -24.03
CA SER A 16 -1.01 25.31 -25.29
C SER A 16 0.08 25.57 -26.33
N LYS A 17 0.22 24.68 -27.32
CA LYS A 17 1.17 24.81 -28.46
C LYS A 17 1.23 26.23 -29.05
N GLY A 18 2.41 26.85 -29.02
CA GLY A 18 2.64 28.24 -29.44
C GLY A 18 2.57 29.30 -28.32
N GLY A 19 2.26 28.89 -27.08
CA GLY A 19 2.24 29.74 -25.89
C GLY A 19 3.62 29.89 -25.22
N LYS A 20 3.81 30.97 -24.43
CA LYS A 20 5.09 31.24 -23.74
C LYS A 20 5.52 30.12 -22.77
N LEU A 21 4.56 29.35 -22.25
CA LEU A 21 4.77 28.27 -21.28
C LEU A 21 4.38 26.91 -21.87
N GLU A 22 4.49 26.74 -23.19
CA GLU A 22 4.20 25.46 -23.88
C GLU A 22 4.93 24.26 -23.25
N LYS A 23 6.13 24.47 -22.70
CA LYS A 23 6.86 23.42 -21.98
C LYS A 23 6.15 22.90 -20.72
N LEU A 24 5.19 23.63 -20.16
CA LEU A 24 4.43 23.26 -18.95
C LEU A 24 2.99 22.81 -19.27
N GLU A 25 2.69 22.55 -20.54
CA GLU A 25 1.37 22.09 -21.01
C GLU A 25 0.86 20.89 -20.18
N SER A 26 1.68 19.86 -20.03
CA SER A 26 1.31 18.64 -19.28
C SER A 26 0.99 18.88 -17.81
N THR A 27 1.64 19.87 -17.18
CA THR A 27 1.39 20.22 -15.77
C THR A 27 0.10 21.03 -15.63
N PHE A 28 -0.16 21.93 -16.58
CA PHE A 28 -1.40 22.70 -16.62
C PHE A 28 -2.61 21.80 -16.90
N ASP A 29 -2.49 20.88 -17.85
CA ASP A 29 -3.55 19.92 -18.18
C ASP A 29 -3.84 18.99 -17.00
N ALA A 30 -2.80 18.52 -16.28
CA ALA A 30 -3.00 17.73 -15.06
C ALA A 30 -3.81 18.51 -14.00
N PHE A 31 -3.50 19.79 -13.81
CA PHE A 31 -4.23 20.66 -12.88
C PHE A 31 -5.67 20.96 -13.34
N GLU A 32 -5.89 21.19 -14.64
CA GLU A 32 -7.24 21.37 -15.19
C GLU A 32 -8.07 20.10 -15.01
N THR A 33 -7.50 18.94 -15.33
CA THR A 33 -8.18 17.65 -15.23
C THR A 33 -8.46 17.30 -13.76
N PHE A 34 -7.61 17.75 -12.83
CA PHE A 34 -7.84 17.58 -11.40
C PHE A 34 -9.08 18.35 -10.93
N LEU A 35 -9.28 19.58 -11.42
CA LEU A 35 -10.41 20.43 -11.05
C LEU A 35 -11.69 20.13 -11.85
N PHE A 36 -11.56 19.67 -13.08
CA PHE A 36 -12.66 19.53 -14.02
C PHE A 36 -12.62 18.23 -14.83
N VAL A 37 -13.80 17.73 -15.16
CA VAL A 37 -13.96 16.59 -16.09
C VAL A 37 -13.51 17.02 -17.49
N PRO A 38 -12.80 16.16 -18.26
CA PRO A 38 -12.46 16.44 -19.64
C PRO A 38 -13.69 16.81 -20.47
N ASN A 39 -13.60 17.89 -21.26
CA ASN A 39 -14.68 18.31 -22.17
C ASN A 39 -14.75 17.47 -23.46
N THR A 40 -13.85 16.50 -23.64
CA THR A 40 -13.77 15.65 -24.82
C THR A 40 -14.55 14.36 -24.60
N VAL A 41 -15.62 14.17 -25.38
CA VAL A 41 -16.31 12.89 -25.49
C VAL A 41 -15.85 12.15 -26.75
N ALA A 42 -15.88 10.82 -26.71
CA ALA A 42 -15.57 10.01 -27.89
C ALA A 42 -16.52 10.37 -29.05
N LYS A 43 -15.96 10.94 -30.12
CA LYS A 43 -16.72 11.40 -31.31
C LYS A 43 -17.06 10.27 -32.29
N THR A 44 -16.29 9.19 -32.27
CA THR A 44 -16.51 7.98 -33.08
C THR A 44 -16.99 6.83 -32.18
N GLY A 45 -17.60 5.80 -32.78
CA GLY A 45 -18.17 4.66 -32.05
C GLY A 45 -17.13 3.94 -31.20
N SER A 46 -17.11 4.22 -29.90
CA SER A 46 -16.32 3.48 -28.91
C SER A 46 -17.03 2.17 -28.58
N HIS A 47 -16.36 1.04 -28.76
CA HIS A 47 -16.94 -0.29 -28.52
C HIS A 47 -17.33 -0.51 -27.04
N ILE A 48 -16.69 0.21 -26.11
CA ILE A 48 -16.99 0.20 -24.68
C ILE A 48 -17.03 1.65 -24.21
N ARG A 49 -18.14 2.06 -23.59
CA ARG A 49 -18.25 3.31 -22.83
C ARG A 49 -18.32 2.93 -21.37
N ASP A 50 -17.28 3.26 -20.61
CA ASP A 50 -17.27 3.10 -19.17
C ASP A 50 -17.33 4.47 -18.50
N SER A 51 -18.01 4.52 -17.35
CA SER A 51 -18.11 5.71 -16.49
C SER A 51 -16.99 5.76 -15.44
N ILE A 52 -16.21 4.67 -15.33
CA ILE A 52 -15.10 4.54 -14.40
C ILE A 52 -13.84 5.13 -15.04
N ASP A 53 -13.39 6.24 -14.47
CA ASP A 53 -12.10 6.86 -14.76
C ASP A 53 -11.05 6.39 -13.73
N LEU A 54 -9.80 6.15 -14.16
CA LEU A 54 -8.67 5.78 -13.31
C LEU A 54 -8.50 6.75 -12.12
N LYS A 55 -8.78 8.03 -12.33
CA LYS A 55 -8.79 9.04 -11.27
C LYS A 55 -9.78 8.72 -10.15
N ARG A 56 -11.01 8.36 -10.51
CA ARG A 56 -12.07 8.01 -9.55
C ARG A 56 -11.68 6.76 -8.76
N VAL A 57 -11.09 5.78 -9.44
CA VAL A 57 -10.54 4.57 -8.81
C VAL A 57 -9.53 4.94 -7.73
N MET A 58 -8.56 5.79 -8.08
CA MET A 58 -7.44 6.16 -7.23
C MET A 58 -7.89 6.97 -6.00
N ILE A 59 -8.76 7.96 -6.19
CA ILE A 59 -9.31 8.75 -5.07
C ILE A 59 -10.10 7.85 -4.11
N LEU A 60 -10.82 6.86 -4.63
CA LEU A 60 -11.61 5.96 -3.78
C LEU A 60 -10.72 5.09 -2.89
N VAL A 61 -9.53 4.70 -3.36
CA VAL A 61 -8.53 4.01 -2.53
C VAL A 61 -8.02 4.90 -1.41
N VAL A 62 -7.72 6.17 -1.72
CA VAL A 62 -7.33 7.16 -0.69
C VAL A 62 -8.44 7.31 0.35
N VAL A 63 -9.68 7.50 -0.09
CA VAL A 63 -10.85 7.62 0.81
C VAL A 63 -11.02 6.38 1.69
N ALA A 64 -10.82 5.19 1.14
CA ALA A 64 -10.90 3.95 1.90
C ALA A 64 -9.80 3.81 2.97
N ALA A 65 -8.64 4.46 2.77
CA ALA A 65 -7.52 4.44 3.71
C ALA A 65 -7.57 5.57 4.77
N ILE A 66 -8.43 6.59 4.59
CA ILE A 66 -8.62 7.69 5.55
C ILE A 66 -8.97 7.22 6.98
N PRO A 67 -9.88 6.24 7.19
CA PRO A 67 -10.19 5.75 8.53
C PRO A 67 -8.95 5.21 9.26
N ALA A 68 -8.11 4.43 8.56
CA ALA A 68 -6.87 3.91 9.11
C ALA A 68 -5.87 5.04 9.40
N MET A 69 -5.78 6.04 8.52
CA MET A 69 -4.94 7.23 8.73
C MET A 69 -5.33 7.98 10.01
N PHE A 70 -6.61 8.31 10.20
CA PHE A 70 -7.05 9.08 11.37
C PHE A 70 -6.85 8.30 12.68
N PHE A 71 -7.14 7.00 12.67
CA PHE A 71 -6.87 6.15 13.82
C PHE A 71 -5.37 6.09 14.12
N GLY A 72 -4.53 5.94 13.09
CA GLY A 72 -3.08 5.98 13.21
C GLY A 72 -2.56 7.27 13.84
N MET A 73 -3.04 8.42 13.38
CA MET A 73 -2.70 9.73 13.95
C MET A 73 -3.08 9.80 15.44
N TRP A 74 -4.27 9.35 15.81
CA TRP A 74 -4.66 9.28 17.22
C TRP A 74 -3.76 8.33 18.02
N ASN A 75 -3.48 7.14 17.48
CA ASN A 75 -2.68 6.11 18.16
C ASN A 75 -1.24 6.55 18.41
N ILE A 76 -0.59 7.28 17.48
CA ILE A 76 0.75 7.87 17.72
C ILE A 76 0.74 8.76 18.97
N GLY A 77 -0.28 9.62 19.09
CA GLY A 77 -0.46 10.47 20.25
C GLY A 77 -0.74 9.67 21.51
N PHE A 78 -1.66 8.71 21.44
CA PHE A 78 -1.99 7.84 22.55
C PHE A 78 -0.76 7.12 23.10
N GLN A 79 0.05 6.49 22.23
CA GLN A 79 1.28 5.81 22.63
C GLN A 79 2.32 6.78 23.22
N HIS A 80 2.46 7.98 22.65
CA HIS A 80 3.37 9.00 23.19
C HIS A 80 3.01 9.43 24.62
N TYR A 81 1.75 9.78 24.87
CA TYR A 81 1.31 10.25 26.19
C TYR A 81 1.25 9.11 27.22
N SER A 82 0.84 7.91 26.78
CA SER A 82 0.86 6.69 27.60
C SER A 82 2.29 6.35 28.04
N ALA A 83 3.25 6.40 27.12
CA ALA A 83 4.68 6.21 27.40
C ALA A 83 5.25 7.22 28.40
N LEU A 84 4.75 8.46 28.41
CA LEU A 84 5.14 9.50 29.35
C LEU A 84 4.38 9.44 30.69
N GLY A 85 3.44 8.50 30.86
CA GLY A 85 2.59 8.39 32.05
C GLY A 85 1.67 9.60 32.24
N LYS A 86 1.34 10.34 31.17
CA LYS A 86 0.49 11.53 31.21
C LYS A 86 -0.86 11.24 30.59
N GLU A 87 -1.92 11.63 31.27
CA GLU A 87 -3.25 11.64 30.67
C GLU A 87 -3.38 12.83 29.72
N ALA A 88 -3.84 12.56 28.50
CA ALA A 88 -4.06 13.55 27.47
C ALA A 88 -5.44 13.35 26.87
N THR A 89 -6.12 14.45 26.56
CA THR A 89 -7.41 14.40 25.86
C THR A 89 -7.25 13.87 24.44
N PHE A 90 -8.34 13.35 23.86
CA PHE A 90 -8.37 12.85 22.49
C PHE A 90 -7.79 13.85 21.47
N TRP A 91 -8.17 15.13 21.56
CA TRP A 91 -7.71 16.17 20.63
C TRP A 91 -6.22 16.48 20.77
N THR A 92 -5.67 16.43 21.98
CA THR A 92 -4.23 16.61 22.22
C THR A 92 -3.41 15.43 21.70
N GLN A 93 -3.92 14.21 21.83
CA GLN A 93 -3.30 13.02 21.25
C GLN A 93 -3.31 13.09 19.71
N MET A 94 -4.49 13.37 19.14
CA MET A 94 -4.64 13.51 17.69
C MET A 94 -3.78 14.64 17.12
N GLY A 95 -3.70 15.78 17.82
CA GLY A 95 -2.86 16.91 17.43
C GLY A 95 -1.36 16.56 17.38
N TYR A 96 -0.86 15.80 18.37
CA TYR A 96 0.54 15.36 18.38
C TYR A 96 0.84 14.40 17.24
N GLY A 97 -0.01 13.38 17.04
CA GLY A 97 0.19 12.45 15.93
C GLY A 97 0.02 13.11 14.56
N ALA A 98 -0.86 14.10 14.42
CA ALA A 98 -0.97 14.91 13.21
C ALA A 98 0.33 15.68 12.92
N PHE A 99 0.93 16.28 13.94
CA PHE A 99 2.19 17.01 13.80
C PHE A 99 3.34 16.10 13.33
N LYS A 100 3.34 14.82 13.72
CA LYS A 100 4.32 13.82 13.24
C LYS A 100 3.98 13.31 11.83
N PHE A 101 2.72 13.02 11.55
CA PHE A 101 2.29 12.39 10.30
C PHE A 101 2.22 13.35 9.10
N ILE A 102 1.69 14.56 9.28
CA ILE A 102 1.47 15.51 8.17
C ILE A 102 2.78 15.83 7.43
N PRO A 103 3.92 16.08 8.10
CA PRO A 103 5.19 16.29 7.41
C PRO A 103 5.62 15.10 6.54
N LEU A 104 5.42 13.86 7.00
CA LEU A 104 5.71 12.66 6.20
C LEU A 104 4.84 12.63 4.93
N LEU A 105 3.56 12.93 5.08
CA LEU A 105 2.61 13.01 3.96
C LEU A 105 3.01 14.08 2.94
N VAL A 106 3.34 15.29 3.42
CA VAL A 106 3.76 16.40 2.56
C VAL A 106 5.03 16.04 1.79
N VAL A 107 6.05 15.51 2.47
CA VAL A 107 7.32 15.13 1.82
C VAL A 107 7.12 14.04 0.78
N SER A 108 6.32 13.01 1.09
CA SER A 108 5.99 11.94 0.15
C SER A 108 5.33 12.48 -1.13
N TYR A 109 4.37 13.40 -0.99
CA TYR A 109 3.71 14.02 -2.14
C TYR A 109 4.62 14.95 -2.92
N VAL A 110 5.30 15.88 -2.25
CA VAL A 110 6.14 16.90 -2.90
C VAL A 110 7.25 16.25 -3.71
N VAL A 111 7.94 15.26 -3.13
CA VAL A 111 9.07 14.61 -3.81
C VAL A 111 8.58 13.73 -4.95
N GLY A 112 7.59 12.87 -4.71
CA GLY A 112 7.18 11.92 -5.73
C GLY A 112 6.39 12.56 -6.88
N LEU A 113 5.46 13.47 -6.59
CA LEU A 113 4.80 14.25 -7.66
C LEU A 113 5.79 15.16 -8.37
N GLY A 114 6.74 15.78 -7.65
CA GLY A 114 7.77 16.62 -8.28
C GLY A 114 8.60 15.86 -9.32
N ILE A 115 8.96 14.60 -9.01
CA ILE A 115 9.67 13.73 -9.95
C ILE A 115 8.76 13.31 -11.10
N GLU A 116 7.52 12.90 -10.83
CA GLU A 116 6.59 12.49 -11.90
C GLU A 116 6.29 13.65 -12.87
N PHE A 117 6.09 14.87 -12.36
CA PHE A 117 5.95 16.07 -13.20
C PHE A 117 7.19 16.32 -14.07
N ALA A 118 8.38 16.17 -13.49
CA ALA A 118 9.64 16.35 -14.23
C ALA A 118 9.79 15.30 -15.36
N PHE A 119 9.46 14.04 -15.09
CA PHE A 119 9.53 12.97 -16.10
C PHE A 119 8.45 13.10 -17.17
N ALA A 120 7.22 13.44 -16.79
CA ALA A 120 6.13 13.69 -17.73
C ALA A 120 6.46 14.86 -18.67
N GLN A 121 7.03 15.94 -18.13
CA GLN A 121 7.51 17.07 -18.93
C GLN A 121 8.65 16.67 -19.88
N SER A 122 9.61 15.87 -19.42
CA SER A 122 10.71 15.40 -20.26
C SER A 122 10.25 14.47 -21.39
N ARG A 123 9.16 13.73 -21.20
CA ARG A 123 8.63 12.76 -22.17
C ARG A 123 7.48 13.31 -23.02
N GLY A 124 6.98 14.50 -22.69
CA GLY A 124 5.89 15.15 -23.43
C GLY A 124 4.54 14.41 -23.35
N HIS A 125 4.30 13.66 -22.27
CA HIS A 125 3.00 13.01 -22.03
C HIS A 125 2.27 13.65 -20.85
N GLU A 126 0.96 13.43 -20.76
CA GLU A 126 0.13 13.87 -19.65
C GLU A 126 0.56 13.21 -18.33
N VAL A 127 0.39 13.93 -17.22
CA VAL A 127 0.72 13.41 -15.89
C VAL A 127 -0.42 12.50 -15.44
N ASN A 128 -0.09 11.25 -15.15
CA ASN A 128 -1.06 10.32 -14.63
C ASN A 128 -1.20 10.48 -13.12
N GLU A 129 -2.42 10.38 -12.60
CA GLU A 129 -2.67 10.53 -11.16
C GLU A 129 -2.33 9.29 -10.32
N GLY A 130 -1.62 8.32 -10.92
CA GLY A 130 -1.22 7.07 -10.28
C GLY A 130 -0.47 7.23 -8.97
N TYR A 131 0.36 8.26 -8.87
CA TYR A 131 1.12 8.50 -7.66
C TYR A 131 0.29 9.09 -6.53
N LEU A 132 -0.94 9.59 -6.77
CA LEU A 132 -1.77 10.11 -5.68
C LEU A 132 -2.01 9.06 -4.59
N VAL A 133 -2.18 7.80 -5.01
CA VAL A 133 -2.36 6.67 -4.09
C VAL A 133 -1.04 6.28 -3.44
N SER A 134 0.04 6.10 -4.22
CA SER A 134 1.34 5.70 -3.66
C SER A 134 1.87 6.74 -2.67
N GLY A 135 1.77 8.03 -3.01
CA GLY A 135 2.17 9.14 -2.14
C GLY A 135 1.38 9.19 -0.83
N PHE A 136 0.11 8.76 -0.84
CA PHE A 136 -0.71 8.62 0.36
C PHE A 136 -0.33 7.39 1.20
N LEU A 137 -0.08 6.25 0.55
CA LEU A 137 0.18 4.98 1.22
C LEU A 137 1.57 4.91 1.85
N ILE A 138 2.60 5.54 1.25
CA ILE A 138 3.98 5.50 1.75
C ILE A 138 4.09 5.98 3.22
N PRO A 139 3.58 7.16 3.60
CA PRO A 139 3.58 7.63 4.99
C PRO A 139 2.85 6.70 5.98
N LEU A 140 1.85 5.95 5.51
CA LEU A 140 1.09 5.02 6.34
C LEU A 140 1.88 3.75 6.68
N ILE A 141 2.88 3.43 5.87
CA ILE A 141 3.75 2.26 6.00
C ILE A 141 5.18 2.65 6.36
N VAL A 142 5.36 3.72 7.13
CA VAL A 142 6.65 4.03 7.72
C VAL A 142 6.47 4.36 9.20
N PRO A 143 7.52 4.20 10.01
CA PRO A 143 7.48 4.65 11.40
C PRO A 143 7.28 6.18 11.51
N PRO A 144 6.63 6.66 12.57
CA PRO A 144 6.32 8.09 12.73
C PRO A 144 7.55 8.97 12.96
N ASP A 145 8.66 8.42 13.48
CA ASP A 145 9.89 9.18 13.74
C ASP A 145 10.94 9.05 12.63
N LEU A 146 10.56 8.55 11.46
CA LEU A 146 11.45 8.48 10.32
C LEU A 146 11.93 9.90 9.91
N PRO A 147 13.25 10.14 9.80
CA PRO A 147 13.75 11.43 9.31
C PRO A 147 13.22 11.76 7.92
N LEU A 148 12.70 12.97 7.75
CA LEU A 148 12.03 13.41 6.51
C LEU A 148 12.91 13.28 5.26
N TRP A 149 14.23 13.49 5.39
CA TRP A 149 15.16 13.36 4.27
C TRP A 149 15.32 11.90 3.82
N MET A 150 15.28 10.92 4.74
CA MET A 150 15.35 9.50 4.39
C MET A 150 14.11 9.09 3.61
N LEU A 151 12.94 9.56 4.06
CA LEU A 151 11.69 9.38 3.34
C LEU A 151 11.78 9.98 1.93
N ALA A 152 12.27 11.21 1.79
CA ALA A 152 12.44 11.87 0.50
C ALA A 152 13.34 11.05 -0.46
N VAL A 153 14.50 10.59 0.01
CA VAL A 153 15.42 9.79 -0.81
C VAL A 153 14.78 8.46 -1.22
N SER A 154 14.06 7.81 -0.31
CA SER A 154 13.37 6.56 -0.59
C SER A 154 12.24 6.72 -1.61
N VAL A 155 11.42 7.75 -1.45
CA VAL A 155 10.35 8.10 -2.39
C VAL A 155 10.96 8.37 -3.77
N ALA A 156 12.05 9.14 -3.83
CA ALA A 156 12.73 9.42 -5.09
C ALA A 156 13.24 8.13 -5.75
N PHE A 157 13.88 7.25 -4.99
CA PHE A 157 14.32 5.95 -5.49
C PHE A 157 13.14 5.14 -6.05
N ALA A 158 12.05 5.03 -5.28
CA ALA A 158 10.91 4.20 -5.66
C ALA A 158 10.17 4.72 -6.89
N VAL A 159 10.01 6.04 -7.00
CA VAL A 159 9.35 6.67 -8.16
C VAL A 159 10.24 6.56 -9.40
N ILE A 160 11.53 6.88 -9.30
CA ILE A 160 12.44 6.81 -10.45
C ILE A 160 12.58 5.36 -10.92
N PHE A 161 13.02 4.45 -10.05
CA PHE A 161 13.38 3.09 -10.45
C PHE A 161 12.21 2.13 -10.48
N GLY A 162 11.19 2.32 -9.62
CA GLY A 162 10.04 1.42 -9.54
C GLY A 162 8.91 1.75 -10.49
N LYS A 163 8.81 3.01 -10.94
CA LYS A 163 7.67 3.50 -11.74
C LYS A 163 8.12 4.15 -13.05
N GLU A 164 8.93 5.21 -13.00
CA GLU A 164 9.23 6.02 -14.18
C GLU A 164 10.14 5.33 -15.19
N VAL A 165 11.15 4.56 -14.74
CA VAL A 165 12.02 3.77 -15.61
C VAL A 165 11.21 2.77 -16.47
N PHE A 166 10.11 2.25 -15.94
CA PHE A 166 9.24 1.30 -16.66
C PHE A 166 8.19 1.97 -17.55
N GLY A 167 8.14 3.30 -17.60
CA GLY A 167 7.21 4.04 -18.45
C GLY A 167 6.14 4.84 -17.68
N GLY A 168 6.10 4.76 -16.36
CA GLY A 168 5.16 5.51 -15.52
C GLY A 168 3.95 4.68 -15.06
N THR A 169 2.85 5.37 -14.73
CA THR A 169 1.62 4.74 -14.22
C THR A 169 1.05 3.70 -15.18
N GLY A 170 0.78 2.48 -14.69
CA GLY A 170 0.20 1.40 -15.50
C GLY A 170 1.23 0.45 -16.12
N MET A 171 2.53 0.76 -16.00
CA MET A 171 3.63 -0.09 -16.48
C MET A 171 4.58 -0.54 -15.36
N ASN A 172 4.30 -0.17 -14.11
CA ASN A 172 5.12 -0.55 -12.97
C ASN A 172 5.02 -2.05 -12.67
N VAL A 173 6.18 -2.72 -12.66
CA VAL A 173 6.29 -4.15 -12.34
C VAL A 173 6.05 -4.39 -10.85
N PHE A 174 6.49 -3.47 -10.00
CA PHE A 174 6.36 -3.52 -8.55
C PHE A 174 5.45 -2.42 -8.05
N ASN A 175 4.82 -2.64 -6.90
CA ASN A 175 4.11 -1.61 -6.18
C ASN A 175 5.12 -0.54 -5.68
N PRO A 176 5.03 0.74 -6.11
CA PRO A 176 6.02 1.76 -5.77
C PRO A 176 6.07 2.10 -4.29
N ALA A 177 4.93 2.04 -3.59
CA ALA A 177 4.89 2.30 -2.15
C ALA A 177 5.68 1.24 -1.37
N LEU A 178 5.49 -0.03 -1.72
CA LEU A 178 6.25 -1.13 -1.13
C LEU A 178 7.74 -1.08 -1.50
N LEU A 179 8.08 -0.62 -2.70
CA LEU A 179 9.48 -0.45 -3.09
C LEU A 179 10.16 0.64 -2.24
N SER A 180 9.46 1.73 -1.92
CA SER A 180 9.94 2.76 -1.00
C SER A 180 10.17 2.19 0.41
N ARG A 181 9.22 1.42 0.95
CA ARG A 181 9.42 0.74 2.24
C ARG A 181 10.60 -0.23 2.18
N ALA A 182 10.75 -1.01 1.12
CA ALA A 182 11.86 -1.96 0.96
C ALA A 182 13.22 -1.26 0.89
N PHE A 183 13.30 -0.13 0.19
CA PHE A 183 14.53 0.68 0.16
C PHE A 183 14.89 1.18 1.56
N LEU A 184 13.94 1.76 2.31
CA LEU A 184 14.18 2.19 3.69
C LEU A 184 14.58 1.03 4.59
N PHE A 185 13.92 -0.10 4.43
CA PHE A 185 14.14 -1.30 5.23
C PHE A 185 15.57 -1.84 5.09
N PHE A 186 16.09 -1.92 3.87
CA PHE A 186 17.44 -2.43 3.63
C PHE A 186 18.54 -1.37 3.76
N ALA A 187 18.27 -0.11 3.40
CA ALA A 187 19.26 0.96 3.47
C ALA A 187 19.41 1.55 4.89
N TYR A 188 18.30 1.63 5.65
CA TYR A 188 18.24 2.27 6.97
C TYR A 188 17.52 1.40 8.00
N PRO A 189 17.98 0.16 8.25
CA PRO A 189 17.28 -0.80 9.11
C PRO A 189 17.06 -0.30 10.55
N SER A 190 17.96 0.52 11.09
CA SER A 190 17.85 1.08 12.44
C SER A 190 16.69 2.06 12.62
N TYR A 191 16.18 2.64 11.53
CA TYR A 191 15.04 3.56 11.52
C TYR A 191 13.76 2.92 10.98
N MET A 192 13.81 1.61 10.69
CA MET A 192 12.67 0.82 10.20
C MET A 192 12.34 -0.37 11.11
N SER A 193 13.30 -0.78 11.94
CA SER A 193 13.20 -1.93 12.84
C SER A 193 13.75 -1.59 14.22
N GLY A 194 13.34 -2.35 15.23
CA GLY A 194 13.69 -2.17 16.64
C GLY A 194 12.65 -1.41 17.47
N ASP A 195 12.78 -1.46 18.79
CA ASP A 195 11.73 -1.05 19.75
C ASP A 195 11.64 0.47 20.00
N LYS A 196 12.59 1.22 19.46
CA LYS A 196 12.70 2.68 19.66
C LYS A 196 11.96 3.51 18.61
N VAL A 197 11.60 2.90 17.49
CA VAL A 197 11.16 3.65 16.29
C VAL A 197 9.64 3.86 16.27
N TRP A 198 8.91 3.13 17.10
CA TRP A 198 7.44 3.05 17.03
C TRP A 198 6.72 4.01 17.98
N ILE A 199 7.45 4.63 18.91
CA ILE A 199 6.91 5.61 19.85
C ILE A 199 7.69 6.90 19.73
N ALA A 200 6.96 7.96 19.41
CA ALA A 200 7.49 9.31 19.30
C ALA A 200 7.75 9.97 20.65
N ALA A 201 8.32 9.24 21.61
CA ALA A 201 8.73 9.73 22.93
C ALA A 201 10.22 9.43 23.12
N ASP A 202 11.00 10.47 23.40
CA ASP A 202 12.45 10.33 23.56
C ASP A 202 12.78 9.43 24.76
N GLY A 203 13.70 8.49 24.56
CA GLY A 203 14.15 7.55 25.60
C GLY A 203 13.21 6.40 25.95
N VAL A 204 12.00 6.30 25.37
CA VAL A 204 11.08 5.18 25.65
C VAL A 204 11.17 4.12 24.57
N THR A 205 11.31 2.85 24.98
CA THR A 205 11.36 1.69 24.08
C THR A 205 10.14 0.81 24.30
N GLN A 206 9.38 0.50 23.26
CA GLN A 206 8.36 -0.55 23.29
C GLN A 206 8.41 -1.36 22.01
N ALA A 207 8.47 -2.67 22.19
CA ALA A 207 8.42 -3.62 21.09
C ALA A 207 7.02 -3.64 20.46
N THR A 208 6.97 -3.79 19.14
CA THR A 208 5.72 -4.12 18.44
C THR A 208 5.27 -5.54 18.81
N PRO A 209 4.00 -5.93 18.62
CA PRO A 209 3.56 -7.30 18.88
C PRO A 209 4.36 -8.38 18.13
N LEU A 210 4.95 -8.02 16.97
CA LEU A 210 5.88 -8.90 16.27
C LEU A 210 7.29 -8.85 16.88
N GLY A 211 7.75 -7.67 17.32
CA GLY A 211 8.99 -7.57 18.09
C GLY A 211 8.95 -8.42 19.35
N THR A 212 7.88 -8.32 20.15
CA THR A 212 7.70 -9.10 21.38
C THR A 212 7.67 -10.60 21.09
N ALA A 213 6.98 -11.02 20.03
CA ALA A 213 6.94 -12.43 19.63
C ALA A 213 8.32 -12.98 19.20
N LEU A 214 9.26 -12.14 18.75
CA LEU A 214 10.64 -12.56 18.41
C LEU A 214 11.53 -12.71 19.63
N THR A 215 11.40 -11.81 20.59
CA THR A 215 12.29 -11.75 21.76
C THR A 215 11.82 -12.64 22.90
N TYR A 216 10.64 -13.26 22.78
CA TYR A 216 10.06 -14.08 23.83
C TYR A 216 10.80 -15.43 23.99
N THR A 217 11.25 -15.71 25.22
CA THR A 217 12.00 -16.93 25.58
C THR A 217 11.36 -17.72 26.73
N GLY A 218 10.10 -17.45 27.08
CA GLY A 218 9.37 -18.12 28.17
C GLY A 218 8.42 -19.24 27.71
N ASP A 219 7.66 -19.85 28.63
CA ASP A 219 6.75 -20.97 28.35
C ASP A 219 5.36 -20.54 27.80
N ASN A 220 4.84 -19.35 28.15
CA ASN A 220 3.51 -18.87 27.73
C ASN A 220 3.53 -17.53 26.94
N LEU A 221 3.75 -17.62 25.63
CA LEU A 221 3.78 -16.47 24.70
C LEU A 221 2.50 -15.61 24.73
N SER A 222 1.37 -16.20 25.10
CA SER A 222 0.05 -15.57 25.17
C SER A 222 -0.14 -14.56 26.30
N ALA A 223 0.79 -14.48 27.27
CA ALA A 223 0.69 -13.56 28.40
C ALA A 223 1.30 -12.17 28.12
N ASP A 224 2.31 -12.08 27.24
CA ASP A 224 3.06 -10.84 26.97
C ASP A 224 2.75 -10.20 25.60
N ILE A 225 2.08 -10.92 24.70
CA ILE A 225 1.54 -10.32 23.47
C ILE A 225 0.20 -9.65 23.82
N PRO A 226 -0.07 -8.43 23.30
CA PRO A 226 -1.37 -7.79 23.46
C PRO A 226 -2.51 -8.73 23.05
N SER A 227 -3.65 -8.63 23.72
CA SER A 227 -4.77 -9.53 23.42
C SER A 227 -5.21 -9.38 21.96
N PHE A 228 -5.80 -10.42 21.37
CA PHE A 228 -6.32 -10.36 20.00
C PHE A 228 -7.25 -9.16 19.80
N TYR A 229 -8.07 -8.84 20.81
CA TYR A 229 -8.98 -7.70 20.77
C TYR A 229 -8.24 -6.36 20.73
N ASP A 230 -7.19 -6.20 21.52
CA ASP A 230 -6.39 -4.98 21.53
C ASP A 230 -5.64 -4.77 20.21
N MET A 231 -5.15 -5.86 19.61
CA MET A 231 -4.55 -5.82 18.28
C MET A 231 -5.59 -5.55 17.18
N PHE A 232 -6.81 -6.07 17.34
CA PHE A 232 -7.89 -5.88 16.38
C PHE A 232 -8.38 -4.43 16.35
N ILE A 233 -8.52 -3.81 17.54
CA ILE A 233 -8.80 -2.38 17.67
C ILE A 233 -7.59 -1.55 17.23
N GLY A 234 -6.39 -1.98 17.62
CA GLY A 234 -5.13 -1.37 17.20
C GLY A 234 -4.46 -0.46 18.22
N ILE A 235 -4.70 -0.67 19.51
CA ILE A 235 -4.04 0.10 20.59
C ILE A 235 -2.65 -0.48 20.84
N MET A 236 -1.78 -0.40 19.83
CA MET A 236 -0.44 -0.97 19.86
C MET A 236 0.56 -0.08 19.10
N PRO A 237 1.86 -0.11 19.44
CA PRO A 237 2.89 0.59 18.69
C PRO A 237 3.08 -0.05 17.29
N GLY A 238 3.25 0.76 16.25
CA GLY A 238 3.43 0.30 14.87
C GLY A 238 3.40 1.44 13.83
N SER A 239 3.46 1.08 12.54
CA SER A 239 3.33 2.05 11.43
C SER A 239 1.94 2.69 11.42
N VAL A 240 1.84 3.94 10.98
CA VAL A 240 0.63 4.77 11.14
C VAL A 240 -0.64 4.10 10.62
N GLY A 241 -0.62 3.50 9.42
CA GLY A 241 -1.79 2.86 8.82
C GLY A 241 -2.00 1.40 9.20
N GLU A 242 -1.01 0.76 9.83
CA GLU A 242 -1.00 -0.69 10.06
C GLU A 242 -1.57 -1.08 11.42
N THR A 243 -1.75 -0.13 12.34
CA THR A 243 -2.05 -0.43 13.74
C THR A 243 -3.44 -1.01 13.96
N SER A 244 -4.46 -0.61 13.20
CA SER A 244 -5.85 -1.07 13.42
C SER A 244 -6.38 -1.95 12.30
N ALA A 245 -6.52 -3.24 12.57
CA ALA A 245 -7.16 -4.17 11.65
C ALA A 245 -8.63 -3.80 11.38
N LEU A 246 -9.36 -3.30 12.39
CA LEU A 246 -10.76 -2.88 12.24
C LEU A 246 -10.90 -1.74 11.22
N MET A 247 -10.07 -0.69 11.33
CA MET A 247 -10.15 0.45 10.40
C MET A 247 -9.74 0.06 8.98
N ILE A 248 -8.77 -0.85 8.85
CA ILE A 248 -8.38 -1.43 7.57
C ILE A 248 -9.53 -2.25 6.96
N LEU A 249 -10.27 -3.03 7.77
CA LEU A 249 -11.44 -3.79 7.30
C LEU A 249 -12.58 -2.89 6.83
N ILE A 250 -12.82 -1.74 7.48
CA ILE A 250 -13.76 -0.73 6.97
C ILE A 250 -13.35 -0.27 5.57
N GLY A 251 -12.05 0.01 5.37
CA GLY A 251 -11.50 0.31 4.06
C GLY A 251 -11.69 -0.83 3.05
N ALA A 252 -11.45 -2.08 3.47
CA ALA A 252 -11.66 -3.26 2.63
C ALA A 252 -13.11 -3.38 2.17
N VAL A 253 -14.06 -3.17 3.09
CA VAL A 253 -15.50 -3.20 2.80
C VAL A 253 -15.85 -2.14 1.76
N ILE A 254 -15.36 -0.91 1.90
CA ILE A 254 -15.55 0.17 0.90
C ILE A 254 -15.01 -0.23 -0.47
N LEU A 255 -13.81 -0.81 -0.53
CA LEU A 255 -13.17 -1.22 -1.79
C LEU A 255 -13.85 -2.42 -2.47
N LEU A 256 -14.40 -3.35 -1.67
CA LEU A 256 -15.11 -4.52 -2.16
C LEU A 256 -16.51 -4.16 -2.66
N PHE A 257 -17.23 -3.28 -1.95
CA PHE A 257 -18.55 -2.81 -2.38
C PHE A 257 -18.48 -2.02 -3.68
N THR A 258 -17.46 -1.19 -3.83
CA THR A 258 -17.21 -0.41 -5.06
C THR A 258 -16.61 -1.25 -6.18
N ARG A 259 -16.28 -2.52 -5.91
CA ARG A 259 -15.68 -3.49 -6.85
C ARG A 259 -14.34 -3.04 -7.43
N MET A 260 -13.65 -2.13 -6.74
CA MET A 260 -12.34 -1.65 -7.17
C MET A 260 -11.24 -2.63 -6.82
N ALA A 261 -11.36 -3.28 -5.66
CA ALA A 261 -10.42 -4.31 -5.23
C ALA A 261 -10.94 -5.72 -5.50
N SER A 262 -10.03 -6.66 -5.74
CA SER A 262 -10.39 -8.05 -6.02
C SER A 262 -10.54 -8.85 -4.72
N TRP A 263 -11.78 -9.24 -4.40
CA TRP A 263 -12.07 -10.18 -3.30
C TRP A 263 -11.33 -11.52 -3.44
N ARG A 264 -11.01 -11.95 -4.67
CA ARG A 264 -10.26 -13.18 -4.93
C ARG A 264 -8.83 -13.10 -4.39
N ILE A 265 -8.17 -11.96 -4.56
CA ILE A 265 -6.81 -11.74 -4.05
C ILE A 265 -6.85 -11.70 -2.52
N MET A 266 -7.72 -10.90 -1.93
CA MET A 266 -7.83 -10.79 -0.47
C MET A 266 -8.13 -12.15 0.20
N LEU A 267 -9.14 -12.88 -0.31
CA LEU A 267 -9.51 -14.17 0.26
C LEU A 267 -8.43 -15.23 0.07
N SER A 268 -7.73 -15.24 -1.07
CA SER A 268 -6.63 -16.18 -1.29
C SER A 268 -5.43 -15.89 -0.38
N ILE A 269 -5.11 -14.62 -0.08
CA ILE A 269 -4.10 -14.25 0.92
C ILE A 269 -4.47 -14.80 2.30
N LEU A 270 -5.72 -14.62 2.73
CA LEU A 270 -6.20 -15.17 4.00
C LEU A 270 -6.04 -16.70 4.05
N ILE A 271 -6.45 -17.40 2.99
CA ILE A 271 -6.33 -18.86 2.92
C ILE A 271 -4.85 -19.29 2.95
N GLY A 272 -3.99 -18.65 2.15
CA GLY A 272 -2.56 -18.97 2.08
C GLY A 272 -1.86 -18.75 3.43
N GLY A 273 -2.14 -17.62 4.09
CA GLY A 273 -1.61 -17.34 5.42
C GLY A 273 -2.14 -18.30 6.49
N TYR A 274 -3.43 -18.63 6.45
CA TYR A 274 -4.02 -19.59 7.40
C TYR A 274 -3.40 -20.98 7.25
N VAL A 275 -3.27 -21.46 6.01
CA VAL A 275 -2.67 -22.77 5.71
C VAL A 275 -1.24 -22.82 6.22
N MET A 276 -0.44 -21.78 5.96
CA MET A 276 0.94 -21.77 6.41
C MET A 276 1.07 -21.67 7.93
N GLY A 277 0.28 -20.81 8.57
CA GLY A 277 0.24 -20.70 10.03
C GLY A 277 -0.19 -22.00 10.69
N TRP A 278 -1.16 -22.71 10.11
CA TRP A 278 -1.61 -24.00 10.60
C TRP A 278 -0.55 -25.09 10.46
N ILE A 279 0.17 -25.15 9.32
CA ILE A 279 1.31 -26.05 9.13
C ILE A 279 2.37 -25.81 10.21
N PHE A 280 2.67 -24.56 10.53
CA PHE A 280 3.65 -24.23 11.55
C PHE A 280 3.22 -24.61 12.97
N ASN A 281 1.94 -24.41 13.32
CA ASN A 281 1.40 -24.86 14.61
C ASN A 281 1.50 -26.39 14.79
N MET A 282 1.55 -27.17 13.70
CA MET A 282 1.79 -28.61 13.79
C MET A 282 3.24 -28.97 14.09
N VAL A 283 4.18 -28.09 13.75
CA VAL A 283 5.63 -28.32 13.95
C VAL A 283 6.08 -27.83 15.32
N GLY A 284 5.62 -26.65 15.76
CA GLY A 284 5.82 -26.14 17.12
C GLY A 284 7.29 -26.00 17.57
N SER A 285 8.19 -25.59 16.66
CA SER A 285 9.63 -25.53 16.95
C SER A 285 10.13 -24.16 17.44
N ASN A 286 9.33 -23.10 17.31
CA ASN A 286 9.66 -21.76 17.80
C ASN A 286 8.40 -21.04 18.29
N PRO A 287 8.52 -19.98 19.13
CA PRO A 287 7.35 -19.27 19.66
C PRO A 287 6.42 -18.74 18.56
N TYR A 288 6.98 -18.38 17.40
CA TYR A 288 6.22 -17.95 16.23
C TYR A 288 5.34 -19.02 15.59
N MET A 289 5.76 -20.28 15.67
CA MET A 289 5.03 -21.44 15.17
C MET A 289 3.84 -21.77 16.08
N ASP A 290 3.96 -21.48 17.38
CA ASP A 290 2.91 -21.73 18.39
C ASP A 290 1.81 -20.66 18.39
N LEU A 291 1.99 -19.56 17.64
CA LEU A 291 0.98 -18.53 17.50
C LEU A 291 -0.23 -19.07 16.73
N PRO A 292 -1.46 -18.91 17.25
CA PRO A 292 -2.65 -19.30 16.51
C PRO A 292 -2.71 -18.60 15.15
N PRO A 293 -3.10 -19.29 14.06
CA PRO A 293 -2.95 -18.74 12.69
C PRO A 293 -3.69 -17.40 12.47
N HIS A 294 -4.78 -17.18 13.19
CA HIS A 294 -5.59 -15.96 13.10
C HIS A 294 -4.89 -14.72 13.67
N TYR A 295 -3.93 -14.87 14.59
CA TYR A 295 -3.15 -13.74 15.11
C TYR A 295 -2.31 -13.08 14.01
N HIS A 296 -1.77 -13.86 13.07
CA HIS A 296 -0.96 -13.33 11.97
C HIS A 296 -1.69 -12.31 11.10
N PHE A 297 -3.02 -12.37 11.05
CA PHE A 297 -3.83 -11.46 10.24
C PHE A 297 -4.01 -10.08 10.87
N VAL A 298 -3.90 -10.00 12.19
CA VAL A 298 -4.14 -8.78 12.96
C VAL A 298 -2.82 -8.13 13.39
N MET A 299 -1.72 -8.89 13.41
CA MET A 299 -0.39 -8.39 13.76
C MET A 299 0.33 -7.72 12.57
N GLY A 300 0.74 -6.48 12.78
CA GLY A 300 1.56 -5.67 11.87
C GLY A 300 0.91 -5.42 10.50
N GLY A 301 1.74 -5.21 9.47
CA GLY A 301 1.28 -4.82 8.13
C GLY A 301 0.51 -5.88 7.31
N PHE A 302 0.10 -7.02 7.87
CA PHE A 302 -0.56 -8.09 7.11
C PHE A 302 -1.92 -7.65 6.55
N ALA A 303 -2.82 -7.16 7.41
CA ALA A 303 -4.13 -6.66 6.97
C ALA A 303 -3.99 -5.47 6.01
N PHE A 304 -3.11 -4.53 6.34
CA PHE A 304 -2.87 -3.35 5.52
C PHE A 304 -2.36 -3.71 4.13
N GLY A 305 -1.34 -4.57 4.06
CA GLY A 305 -0.76 -5.05 2.82
C GLY A 305 -1.77 -5.85 1.99
N MET A 306 -2.65 -6.63 2.63
CA MET A 306 -3.68 -7.40 1.91
C MET A 306 -4.69 -6.47 1.25
N VAL A 307 -5.13 -5.43 1.95
CA VAL A 307 -6.23 -4.57 1.50
C VAL A 307 -5.75 -3.52 0.52
N PHE A 308 -4.69 -2.78 0.86
CA PHE A 308 -4.30 -1.56 0.14
C PHE A 308 -3.11 -1.75 -0.82
N MET A 309 -2.37 -2.87 -0.75
CA MET A 309 -1.14 -3.04 -1.54
C MET A 309 -1.17 -4.23 -2.48
N ALA A 310 -1.65 -5.39 -2.02
CA ALA A 310 -1.72 -6.61 -2.82
C ALA A 310 -2.84 -6.55 -3.87
N THR A 311 -3.82 -5.65 -3.70
CA THR A 311 -4.91 -5.44 -4.66
C THR A 311 -4.63 -4.34 -5.68
N ASP A 312 -3.38 -3.87 -5.79
CA ASP A 312 -2.95 -2.92 -6.81
C ASP A 312 -3.25 -3.48 -8.22
N PRO A 313 -4.10 -2.82 -9.03
CA PRO A 313 -4.51 -3.34 -10.33
C PRO A 313 -3.38 -3.39 -11.36
N VAL A 314 -2.23 -2.74 -11.13
CA VAL A 314 -1.14 -2.75 -12.11
C VAL A 314 -0.18 -3.91 -11.87
N SER A 315 0.31 -4.08 -10.64
CA SER A 315 1.35 -5.09 -10.34
C SER A 315 0.79 -6.48 -10.00
N ALA A 316 -0.52 -6.60 -9.72
CA ALA A 316 -1.14 -7.87 -9.41
C ALA A 316 -1.47 -8.71 -10.65
N ALA A 317 -1.66 -10.02 -10.45
CA ALA A 317 -2.13 -10.92 -11.51
C ALA A 317 -3.52 -10.52 -12.03
N GLN A 318 -3.69 -10.50 -13.34
CA GLN A 318 -4.89 -10.05 -14.03
C GLN A 318 -5.91 -11.18 -14.22
N THR A 319 -5.45 -12.41 -14.44
CA THR A 319 -6.36 -13.51 -14.74
C THR A 319 -7.13 -14.00 -13.50
N ASN A 320 -8.38 -14.40 -13.71
CA ASN A 320 -9.26 -14.85 -12.63
C ASN A 320 -8.74 -16.07 -11.83
N ARG A 321 -7.93 -16.94 -12.45
CA ARG A 321 -7.24 -18.05 -11.76
C ARG A 321 -5.89 -17.60 -11.21
N GLY A 322 -5.18 -16.74 -11.93
CA GLY A 322 -3.92 -16.16 -11.48
C GLY A 322 -4.08 -15.40 -10.16
N LYS A 323 -5.18 -14.65 -9.99
CA LYS A 323 -5.52 -13.94 -8.74
C LYS A 323 -5.57 -14.85 -7.51
N TRP A 324 -6.07 -16.08 -7.65
CA TRP A 324 -6.10 -17.06 -6.55
C TRP A 324 -4.70 -17.60 -6.22
N ILE A 325 -3.90 -17.90 -7.24
CA ILE A 325 -2.53 -18.41 -7.06
C ILE A 325 -1.64 -17.32 -6.47
N TYR A 326 -1.71 -16.12 -7.05
CA TYR A 326 -0.97 -14.94 -6.63
C TYR A 326 -1.24 -14.61 -5.16
N GLY A 327 -2.51 -14.45 -4.77
CA GLY A 327 -2.83 -14.11 -3.39
C GLY A 327 -2.51 -15.25 -2.41
N PHE A 328 -2.76 -16.51 -2.78
CA PHE A 328 -2.39 -17.66 -1.93
C PHE A 328 -0.89 -17.68 -1.63
N LEU A 329 -0.05 -17.47 -2.65
CA LEU A 329 1.40 -17.43 -2.47
C LEU A 329 1.84 -16.22 -1.64
N ILE A 330 1.22 -15.05 -1.79
CA ILE A 330 1.52 -13.88 -0.92
C ILE A 330 1.26 -14.25 0.55
N GLY A 331 0.07 -14.76 0.87
CA GLY A 331 -0.27 -15.12 2.26
C GLY A 331 0.65 -16.21 2.82
N PHE A 332 0.94 -17.23 2.01
CA PHE A 332 1.84 -18.31 2.36
C PHE A 332 3.26 -17.80 2.64
N PHE A 333 3.85 -17.02 1.73
CA PHE A 333 5.19 -16.47 1.92
C PHE A 333 5.26 -15.43 3.03
N ALA A 334 4.21 -14.64 3.25
CA ALA A 334 4.18 -13.65 4.32
C ALA A 334 4.31 -14.31 5.71
N VAL A 335 3.60 -15.42 5.94
CA VAL A 335 3.72 -16.18 7.20
C VAL A 335 5.03 -16.98 7.24
N LEU A 336 5.45 -17.58 6.12
CA LEU A 336 6.73 -18.30 6.04
C LEU A 336 7.92 -17.40 6.39
N LEU A 337 8.01 -16.22 5.79
CA LEU A 337 9.10 -15.28 6.06
C LEU A 337 9.05 -14.78 7.50
N ARG A 338 7.86 -14.50 8.03
CA ARG A 338 7.67 -14.05 9.42
C ARG A 338 8.13 -15.10 10.44
N VAL A 339 7.82 -16.37 10.22
CA VAL A 339 8.09 -17.45 11.19
C VAL A 339 9.51 -18.02 11.07
N VAL A 340 10.05 -18.11 9.85
CA VAL A 340 11.35 -18.75 9.59
C VAL A 340 12.51 -17.76 9.68
N ASN A 341 12.29 -16.47 9.43
CA ASN A 341 13.36 -15.48 9.43
C ASN A 341 13.37 -14.66 10.73
N PRO A 342 14.27 -14.96 11.68
CA PRO A 342 14.34 -14.25 12.96
C PRO A 342 14.83 -12.80 12.82
N ALA A 343 15.46 -12.44 11.70
CA ALA A 343 15.95 -11.08 11.49
C ALA A 343 14.83 -10.09 11.17
N TYR A 344 13.71 -10.57 10.58
CA TYR A 344 12.68 -9.71 10.00
C TYR A 344 11.26 -10.15 10.40
N PRO A 345 10.67 -9.52 11.43
CA PRO A 345 9.33 -9.89 11.95
C PRO A 345 8.18 -9.66 10.95
N GLU A 346 8.40 -8.86 9.90
CA GLU A 346 7.40 -8.50 8.91
C GLU A 346 7.66 -9.18 7.57
N GLY A 347 6.81 -10.13 7.18
CA GLY A 347 6.94 -10.85 5.90
C GLY A 347 6.10 -10.27 4.75
N MET A 348 5.14 -9.38 5.02
CA MET A 348 4.12 -9.00 4.03
C MET A 348 4.70 -8.21 2.84
N MET A 349 5.51 -7.18 3.12
CA MET A 349 6.15 -6.37 2.07
C MET A 349 6.96 -7.23 1.10
N LEU A 350 7.83 -8.10 1.63
CA LEU A 350 8.70 -8.97 0.82
C LEU A 350 7.88 -9.98 0.03
N ALA A 351 6.84 -10.56 0.62
CA ALA A 351 5.95 -11.50 -0.05
C ALA A 351 5.20 -10.86 -1.23
N ILE A 352 4.66 -9.64 -1.05
CA ILE A 352 3.98 -8.93 -2.15
C ILE A 352 4.98 -8.59 -3.27
N LEU A 353 6.16 -8.06 -2.94
CA LEU A 353 7.17 -7.71 -3.95
C LEU A 353 7.65 -8.93 -4.73
N LEU A 354 7.87 -10.06 -4.04
CA LEU A 354 8.20 -11.33 -4.67
C LEU A 354 7.11 -11.76 -5.65
N MET A 355 5.84 -11.69 -5.22
CA MET A 355 4.73 -12.13 -6.07
C MET A 355 4.40 -11.15 -7.20
N ASN A 356 4.72 -9.86 -7.04
CA ASN A 356 4.67 -8.89 -8.14
C ASN A 356 5.62 -9.29 -9.27
N ALA A 357 6.84 -9.73 -8.96
CA ALA A 357 7.78 -10.25 -9.97
C ALA A 357 7.24 -11.50 -10.69
N PHE A 358 6.54 -12.39 -9.97
CA PHE A 358 5.97 -13.61 -10.54
C PHE A 358 4.57 -13.43 -11.15
N SER A 359 3.93 -12.27 -11.01
CA SER A 359 2.55 -12.02 -11.45
C SER A 359 2.35 -12.32 -12.94
N SER A 360 3.26 -11.81 -13.77
CA SER A 360 3.23 -12.00 -15.23
C SER A 360 3.47 -13.45 -15.62
N LEU A 361 4.34 -14.17 -14.90
CA LEU A 361 4.61 -15.60 -15.13
C LEU A 361 3.37 -16.44 -14.82
N ILE A 362 2.70 -16.15 -13.69
CA ILE A 362 1.45 -16.81 -13.31
C ILE A 362 0.40 -16.64 -14.40
N ASP A 363 0.19 -15.41 -14.86
CA ASP A 363 -0.80 -15.13 -15.91
C ASP A 363 -0.45 -15.79 -17.24
N TYR A 364 0.83 -15.79 -17.62
CA TYR A 364 1.31 -16.47 -18.83
C TYR A 364 0.91 -17.95 -18.83
N TYR A 365 1.22 -18.69 -17.75
CA TYR A 365 0.85 -20.11 -17.64
C TYR A 365 -0.66 -20.34 -17.61
N VAL A 366 -1.42 -19.46 -16.93
CA VAL A 366 -2.89 -19.57 -16.88
C VAL A 366 -3.50 -19.36 -18.26
N ILE A 367 -3.01 -18.38 -19.02
CA ILE A 367 -3.47 -18.09 -20.39
C ILE A 367 -3.10 -19.24 -21.31
N GLU A 368 -1.85 -19.68 -21.30
CA GLU A 368 -1.38 -20.79 -22.14
C GLU A 368 -2.18 -22.08 -21.90
N ALA A 369 -2.46 -22.41 -20.63
CA ALA A 369 -3.30 -23.55 -20.28
C ALA A 369 -4.72 -23.43 -20.83
N ASN A 370 -5.30 -22.22 -20.83
CA ASN A 370 -6.62 -21.99 -21.41
C ASN A 370 -6.59 -22.10 -22.94
N VAL A 371 -5.55 -21.60 -23.61
CA VAL A 371 -5.36 -21.74 -25.07
C VAL A 371 -5.23 -23.22 -25.44
N LYS A 372 -4.38 -23.98 -24.74
CA LYS A 372 -4.22 -25.44 -24.95
C LYS A 372 -5.55 -26.18 -24.80
N LYS A 373 -6.35 -25.86 -23.78
CA LYS A 373 -7.70 -26.45 -23.58
C LYS A 373 -8.65 -26.11 -24.73
N ARG A 374 -8.63 -24.88 -25.25
CA ARG A 374 -9.45 -24.47 -26.40
C ARG A 374 -9.05 -25.22 -27.67
N LEU A 375 -7.75 -25.31 -27.96
CA LEU A 375 -7.24 -26.06 -29.11
C LEU A 375 -7.59 -27.55 -29.05
N LYS A 376 -7.53 -28.18 -27.88
CA LYS A 376 -7.95 -29.58 -27.69
C LYS A 376 -9.44 -29.80 -28.03
N ARG A 377 -10.31 -28.88 -27.62
CA ARG A 377 -11.76 -28.92 -27.95
C ARG A 377 -12.03 -28.74 -29.44
N LEU A 378 -11.22 -27.92 -30.13
CA LEU A 378 -11.34 -27.73 -31.58
C LEU A 378 -10.91 -28.98 -32.35
N LYS A 379 -9.86 -29.68 -31.91
CA LYS A 379 -9.43 -30.95 -32.53
C LYS A 379 -10.50 -32.03 -32.41
N LEU A 380 -11.14 -32.15 -31.25
CA LEU A 380 -12.26 -33.10 -31.01
C LEU A 380 -13.54 -32.80 -31.80
N ARG A 381 -13.69 -31.60 -32.37
CA ARG A 381 -14.81 -31.25 -33.26
C ARG A 381 -14.52 -31.50 -34.73
N LYS A 382 -13.25 -31.65 -35.08
CA LYS A 382 -12.78 -31.90 -36.45
C LYS A 382 -12.55 -33.38 -36.73
N ALA A 383 -12.28 -34.16 -35.68
CA ALA A 383 -12.37 -35.62 -35.68
C ALA A 383 -13.82 -36.02 -35.37
#